data_AF-A0A1Y1QAT3-F1
#
_entry.id   AF-A0A1Y1QAT3-F1
#
_cell.length_a   1.000
_cell.length_b   1.000
_cell.length_c   1.000
_cell.angle_alpha   90.00
_cell.angle_beta   90.00
_cell.angle_gamma   90.00
#
_symmetry.space_group_name_H-M   'P 1'
#
loop_
_entity.id
_entity.type
_entity.pdbx_description
1 polymer ?
#
loop_
_entity_poly.entity_id
_entity_poly.type
_entity_poly.pdbx_seq_one_letter_code
_entity_poly.pdbx_strand_id
1 'polypeptide(L)'
;MPTDTTTAFERLVTHDFDQASLEDVKAVALGLWYQDFVPDFTQLPVTNLQSQLRAGYLVDRLLRYNCVSDERKKALFANVTALKIHLKPAVSIKPNVEPLAKNWGLDQDLKRLAKELLPYQTRHYQR
;
A
#
# COMPACT_ATOMS: atom_id res chain seq x y z
N MET A 1 -3.83 -19.75 9.29
CA MET A 1 -5.05 -19.20 8.67
C MET A 1 -4.62 -18.15 7.69
N PRO A 2 -5.17 -18.08 6.46
CA PRO A 2 -4.91 -16.96 5.57
C PRO A 2 -5.35 -15.69 6.30
N THR A 3 -4.45 -14.71 6.37
CA THR A 3 -4.74 -13.42 6.95
C THR A 3 -5.84 -12.73 6.14
N ASP A 4 -6.91 -12.30 6.82
CA ASP A 4 -7.94 -11.47 6.21
C ASP A 4 -7.33 -10.16 5.69
N THR A 5 -7.59 -9.82 4.42
CA THR A 5 -6.97 -8.70 3.70
C THR A 5 -7.23 -7.36 4.39
N THR A 6 -8.44 -7.15 4.92
CA THR A 6 -8.81 -5.93 5.64
C THR A 6 -8.02 -5.82 6.93
N THR A 7 -7.98 -6.90 7.72
CA THR A 7 -7.22 -6.96 8.97
C THR A 7 -5.70 -6.81 8.74
N ALA A 8 -5.17 -7.35 7.64
CA ALA A 8 -3.78 -7.15 7.23
C ALA A 8 -3.48 -5.69 6.89
N PHE A 9 -4.37 -5.07 6.10
CA PHE A 9 -4.26 -3.68 5.71
C PHE A 9 -4.24 -2.75 6.92
N GLU A 10 -5.20 -2.90 7.83
CA GLU A 10 -5.27 -2.11 9.06
C GLU A 10 -4.00 -2.23 9.92
N ARG A 11 -3.49 -3.45 10.11
CA ARG A 11 -2.24 -3.66 10.87
C ARG A 11 -1.04 -2.99 10.23
N LEU A 12 -0.90 -3.09 8.91
CA LEU A 12 0.22 -2.47 8.17
C LEU A 12 0.21 -0.95 8.27
N VAL A 13 -0.97 -0.33 8.23
CA VAL A 13 -1.04 1.14 8.21
C VAL A 13 -1.01 1.73 9.61
N THR A 14 -1.44 0.99 10.64
CA THR A 14 -1.41 1.44 12.05
C THR A 14 -0.03 1.32 12.70
N HIS A 15 0.86 0.48 12.17
CA HIS A 15 2.19 0.24 12.72
C HIS A 15 3.30 0.78 11.81
N ASP A 16 4.50 0.84 12.34
CA ASP A 16 5.69 1.22 11.58
C ASP A 16 6.00 0.18 10.50
N PHE A 17 6.42 0.64 9.33
CA PHE A 17 6.78 -0.29 8.26
C PHE A 17 8.02 -1.11 8.59
N ASP A 18 8.82 -0.74 9.60
CA ASP A 18 9.89 -1.58 10.15
C ASP A 18 9.38 -2.85 10.84
N GLN A 19 8.11 -2.85 11.27
CA GLN A 19 7.44 -4.00 11.88
C GLN A 19 6.52 -4.74 10.91
N ALA A 20 6.37 -4.25 9.67
CA ALA A 20 5.55 -4.88 8.66
C ALA A 20 5.98 -6.34 8.42
N SER A 21 5.01 -7.26 8.54
CA SER A 21 5.21 -8.67 8.25
C SER A 21 5.06 -8.94 6.75
N LEU A 22 5.82 -9.91 6.23
CA LEU A 22 5.68 -10.33 4.84
C LEU A 22 4.27 -10.86 4.55
N GLU A 23 3.71 -11.63 5.48
CA GLU A 23 2.37 -12.22 5.33
C GLU A 23 1.28 -11.15 5.18
N ASP A 24 1.35 -10.05 5.95
CA ASP A 24 0.38 -8.97 5.82
C ASP A 24 0.54 -8.23 4.49
N VAL A 25 1.78 -7.91 4.11
CA VAL A 25 2.03 -7.22 2.83
C VAL A 25 1.58 -8.09 1.65
N LYS A 26 1.83 -9.39 1.73
CA LYS A 26 1.38 -10.36 0.72
C LYS A 26 -0.14 -10.48 0.69
N ALA A 27 -0.81 -10.54 1.84
CA ALA A 27 -2.28 -10.61 1.90
C ALA A 27 -2.91 -9.38 1.22
N VAL A 28 -2.42 -8.17 1.54
CA VAL A 28 -2.89 -6.93 0.90
C VAL A 28 -2.56 -6.90 -0.59
N ALA A 29 -1.36 -7.32 -0.98
CA ALA A 29 -0.96 -7.38 -2.39
C ALA A 29 -1.87 -8.30 -3.21
N LEU A 30 -2.09 -9.53 -2.74
CA LEU A 30 -2.96 -10.50 -3.41
C LEU A 30 -4.42 -10.02 -3.44
N GLY A 31 -4.89 -9.40 -2.35
CA GLY A 31 -6.20 -8.80 -2.26
C GLY A 31 -6.41 -7.69 -3.31
N LEU A 32 -5.43 -6.78 -3.45
CA LEU A 32 -5.48 -5.70 -4.43
C LEU A 32 -5.37 -6.21 -5.88
N TRP A 33 -4.52 -7.21 -6.10
CA TRP A 33 -4.15 -7.67 -7.45
C TRP A 33 -5.14 -8.64 -8.06
N TYR A 34 -5.65 -9.59 -7.27
CA TYR A 34 -6.41 -10.73 -7.79
C TYR A 34 -7.78 -10.90 -7.16
N GLN A 35 -8.06 -10.19 -6.07
CA GLN A 35 -9.39 -10.17 -5.45
C GLN A 35 -10.04 -8.80 -5.66
N ASP A 36 -11.29 -8.62 -5.27
CA ASP A 36 -12.00 -7.33 -5.37
C ASP A 36 -11.80 -6.40 -4.16
N PHE A 37 -10.66 -6.52 -3.48
CA PHE A 37 -10.34 -5.66 -2.36
C PHE A 37 -10.12 -4.21 -2.82
N VAL A 38 -10.86 -3.30 -2.19
CA VAL A 38 -10.73 -1.85 -2.33
C VAL A 38 -10.47 -1.28 -0.94
N PRO A 39 -9.30 -0.67 -0.69
CA PRO A 39 -8.99 -0.06 0.59
C PRO A 39 -9.95 1.08 0.91
N ASP A 40 -10.54 1.05 2.10
CA ASP A 40 -11.33 2.17 2.63
C ASP A 40 -10.44 3.09 3.47
N PHE A 41 -10.07 4.23 2.91
CA PHE A 41 -9.26 5.23 3.61
C PHE A 41 -10.05 6.01 4.66
N THR A 42 -11.39 5.96 4.66
CA THR A 42 -12.25 6.71 5.58
C THR A 42 -12.39 6.04 6.94
N GLN A 43 -12.20 4.72 7.00
CA GLN A 43 -12.24 3.93 8.24
C GLN A 43 -10.93 4.04 9.04
N LEU A 44 -9.89 4.63 8.45
CA LEU A 44 -8.65 4.88 9.16
C LEU A 44 -8.86 5.99 10.19
N PRO A 45 -8.33 5.86 11.42
CA PRO A 45 -8.49 6.88 12.44
C PRO A 45 -8.07 8.25 11.91
N VAL A 46 -9.04 9.17 11.79
CA VAL A 46 -8.83 10.51 11.23
C VAL A 46 -7.74 11.27 12.00
N THR A 47 -7.58 10.96 13.29
CA THR A 47 -6.57 11.53 14.18
C THR A 47 -5.14 11.03 13.91
N ASN A 48 -4.96 9.99 13.08
CA ASN A 48 -3.65 9.43 12.77
C ASN A 48 -3.29 9.68 11.29
N LEU A 49 -2.72 10.86 11.05
CA LEU A 49 -2.19 11.25 9.74
C LEU A 49 -1.17 10.21 9.20
N GLN A 50 -0.32 9.66 10.07
CA GLN A 50 0.69 8.67 9.64
C GLN A 50 0.03 7.42 9.06
N SER A 51 -1.06 6.93 9.65
CA SER A 51 -1.80 5.79 9.11
C SER A 51 -2.34 6.06 7.71
N GLN A 52 -2.89 7.25 7.47
CA GLN A 52 -3.42 7.60 6.15
C GLN A 52 -2.31 7.76 5.10
N LEU A 53 -1.17 8.33 5.48
CA LEU A 53 0.01 8.41 4.61
C LEU A 53 0.57 7.03 4.25
N ARG A 54 0.68 6.14 5.25
CA ARG A 54 1.08 4.73 5.06
C ARG A 54 0.12 3.99 4.15
N ALA A 55 -1.18 4.18 4.34
CA ALA A 55 -2.22 3.59 3.50
C ALA A 55 -2.10 4.03 2.04
N GLY A 56 -2.01 5.34 1.80
CA GLY A 56 -1.84 5.88 0.45
C GLY A 56 -0.57 5.36 -0.23
N TYR A 57 0.54 5.38 0.49
CA TYR A 57 1.81 4.83 0.02
C TYR A 57 1.74 3.33 -0.31
N LEU A 58 1.17 2.51 0.58
CA LEU A 58 1.07 1.06 0.42
C LEU A 58 0.33 0.71 -0.87
N VAL A 59 -0.82 1.37 -1.09
CA VAL A 59 -1.66 1.12 -2.27
C VAL A 59 -0.99 1.67 -3.54
N ASP A 60 -0.46 2.90 -3.52
CA ASP A 60 0.30 3.49 -4.65
C ASP A 60 1.45 2.57 -5.08
N ARG A 61 2.19 2.04 -4.11
CA ARG A 61 3.29 1.11 -4.36
C ARG A 61 2.81 -0.18 -5.01
N LEU A 62 1.77 -0.80 -4.48
CA LEU A 62 1.28 -2.09 -4.98
C LEU A 62 0.60 -1.97 -6.36
N LEU A 63 0.01 -0.81 -6.69
CA LEU A 63 -0.59 -0.57 -8.01
C LEU A 63 0.43 -0.33 -9.12
N ARG A 64 1.69 -0.05 -8.79
CA ARG A 64 2.75 0.13 -9.79
C ARG A 64 3.14 -1.18 -10.45
N TYR A 65 2.85 -2.32 -9.82
CA TYR A 65 2.99 -3.62 -10.45
C TYR A 65 1.86 -3.86 -11.46
N ASN A 66 2.18 -4.50 -12.59
CA ASN A 66 1.23 -4.77 -13.68
C ASN A 66 0.40 -6.04 -13.40
N CYS A 67 -0.24 -6.09 -12.23
CA CYS A 67 -1.02 -7.25 -11.77
C CYS A 67 -2.54 -7.09 -11.94
N VAL A 68 -3.03 -5.84 -12.01
CA VAL A 68 -4.45 -5.49 -12.17
C VAL A 68 -4.74 -5.04 -13.61
N SER A 69 -6.01 -5.06 -14.04
CA SER A 69 -6.42 -4.43 -15.32
C SER A 69 -6.27 -2.91 -15.28
N ASP A 70 -6.23 -2.28 -16.45
CA ASP A 70 -6.07 -0.82 -16.55
C ASP A 70 -7.26 -0.06 -15.96
N GLU A 71 -8.48 -0.58 -16.11
CA GLU A 71 -9.70 0.01 -15.54
C GLU A 71 -9.65 -0.01 -14.01
N ARG A 72 -9.29 -1.17 -13.44
CA ARG A 72 -9.16 -1.33 -11.99
C ARG A 72 -8.04 -0.47 -11.43
N LYS A 73 -6.89 -0.44 -12.12
CA LYS A 73 -5.75 0.42 -11.77
C LYS A 73 -6.16 1.87 -11.72
N LYS A 74 -6.90 2.35 -12.74
CA LYS A 74 -7.39 3.72 -12.82
C LYS A 74 -8.34 4.07 -11.66
N ALA A 75 -9.27 3.18 -11.33
CA ALA A 75 -10.20 3.38 -10.22
C ALA A 75 -9.46 3.48 -8.87
N LEU A 76 -8.53 2.55 -8.60
CA LEU A 76 -7.76 2.56 -7.35
C LEU A 76 -6.79 3.76 -7.28
N PHE A 77 -6.16 4.14 -8.39
CA PHE A 77 -5.34 5.35 -8.45
C PHE A 77 -6.14 6.63 -8.21
N ALA A 78 -7.40 6.70 -8.63
CA ALA A 78 -8.25 7.85 -8.36
C ALA A 78 -8.44 8.04 -6.85
N ASN A 79 -8.69 6.96 -6.10
CA ASN A 79 -8.83 7.00 -4.64
C ASN A 79 -7.54 7.45 -3.96
N VAL A 80 -6.40 6.87 -4.37
CA VAL A 80 -5.07 7.24 -3.87
C VAL A 80 -4.74 8.70 -4.17
N THR A 81 -5.09 9.18 -5.36
CA THR A 81 -4.86 10.57 -5.78
C THR A 81 -5.71 11.54 -4.97
N ALA A 82 -7.00 11.23 -4.76
CA ALA A 82 -7.89 12.02 -3.93
C ALA A 82 -7.36 12.11 -2.49
N LEU A 83 -6.91 10.99 -1.92
CA LEU A 83 -6.28 10.97 -0.61
C LEU A 83 -5.02 11.86 -0.56
N LYS A 84 -4.15 11.75 -1.56
CA LYS A 84 -2.92 12.55 -1.62
C LYS A 84 -3.20 14.05 -1.70
N ILE A 85 -4.20 14.46 -2.48
CA ILE A 85 -4.66 15.85 -2.59
C ILE A 85 -5.23 16.36 -1.27
N HIS A 86 -5.99 15.51 -0.57
CA HIS A 86 -6.55 15.83 0.74
C HIS A 86 -5.45 16.03 1.79
N LEU A 87 -4.50 15.09 1.86
CA LEU A 87 -3.46 15.08 2.89
C LEU A 87 -2.32 16.07 2.66
N LYS A 88 -2.01 16.40 1.40
CA LYS A 88 -0.91 17.30 1.01
C LYS A 88 0.40 16.99 1.77
N PRO A 89 0.93 15.75 1.71
CA PRO A 89 2.10 15.37 2.48
C PRO A 89 3.31 16.25 2.13
N ALA A 90 4.00 16.73 3.15
CA ALA A 90 5.34 17.27 2.97
C ALA A 90 6.29 16.14 2.55
N VAL A 91 7.18 16.41 1.60
CA VAL A 91 8.14 15.40 1.13
C VAL A 91 9.16 15.12 2.25
N SER A 92 9.37 13.86 2.58
CA SER A 92 10.42 13.48 3.54
C SER A 92 11.82 13.63 2.93
N ILE A 93 12.75 14.14 3.75
CA ILE A 93 14.17 14.28 3.41
C ILE A 93 15.03 13.11 3.94
N LYS A 94 14.42 12.10 4.57
CA LYS A 94 15.14 11.00 5.22
C LYS A 94 16.07 10.28 4.22
N PRO A 95 17.37 10.13 4.49
CA PRO A 95 18.24 9.37 3.61
C PRO A 95 17.86 7.88 3.61
N ASN A 96 18.19 7.18 2.52
CA ASN A 96 17.96 5.73 2.38
C ASN A 96 16.48 5.27 2.43
N VAL A 97 15.52 6.18 2.25
CA VAL A 97 14.11 5.86 2.02
C VAL A 97 13.81 5.96 0.53
N GLU A 98 12.99 5.06 0.00
CA GLU A 98 12.63 5.09 -1.41
C GLU A 98 11.87 6.37 -1.81
N PRO A 99 12.00 6.84 -3.07
CA PRO A 99 11.37 8.08 -3.51
C PRO A 99 9.84 8.12 -3.33
N LEU A 100 9.16 6.97 -3.49
CA LEU A 100 7.71 6.92 -3.38
C LEU A 100 7.25 7.17 -1.94
N ALA A 101 7.87 6.52 -0.95
CA ALA A 101 7.59 6.75 0.47
C ALA A 101 7.87 8.20 0.86
N LYS A 102 8.97 8.78 0.36
CA LYS A 102 9.27 10.20 0.57
C LYS A 102 8.20 11.14 0.04
N ASN A 103 7.67 10.85 -1.15
CA ASN A 103 6.58 11.61 -1.76
C ASN A 103 5.23 11.47 -1.03
N TRP A 104 5.15 10.53 -0.08
CA TRP A 104 4.05 10.38 0.86
C TRP A 104 4.41 10.91 2.26
N GLY A 105 5.56 11.58 2.42
CA GLY A 105 6.01 12.14 3.70
C GLY A 105 6.44 11.10 4.73
N LEU A 106 6.79 9.90 4.28
CA LEU A 106 7.20 8.81 5.16
C LEU A 106 8.72 8.70 5.26
N ASP A 107 9.17 8.37 6.47
CA ASP A 107 10.57 8.09 6.81
C ASP A 107 10.90 6.59 6.80
N GLN A 108 9.91 5.76 6.47
CA GLN A 108 10.01 4.31 6.37
C GLN A 108 9.39 3.85 5.06
N ASP A 109 9.85 2.71 4.57
CA ASP A 109 9.35 2.11 3.33
C ASP A 109 9.25 0.59 3.43
N LEU A 110 8.81 -0.03 2.33
CA LEU A 110 8.61 -1.47 2.21
C LEU A 110 9.60 -2.07 1.20
N LYS A 111 10.74 -1.42 0.93
CA LYS A 111 11.72 -1.89 -0.05
C LYS A 111 12.31 -3.25 0.31
N ARG A 112 12.47 -3.53 1.61
CA ARG A 112 13.04 -4.81 2.09
C ARG A 112 12.14 -6.01 1.76
N LEU A 113 10.82 -5.81 1.71
CA LEU A 113 9.84 -6.85 1.41
C LEU A 113 9.49 -6.92 -0.08
N ALA A 114 9.94 -5.96 -0.89
CA ALA A 114 9.57 -5.91 -2.31
C ALA A 114 10.08 -7.12 -3.12
N LYS A 115 11.26 -7.64 -2.77
CA LYS A 115 11.85 -8.83 -3.43
C LYS A 115 11.03 -10.10 -3.18
N GLU A 116 10.49 -10.24 -1.98
CA GLU A 116 9.65 -11.38 -1.58
C GLU A 116 8.31 -11.41 -2.33
N LEU A 117 7.87 -10.26 -2.85
CA LEU A 117 6.66 -10.15 -3.64
C LEU A 117 6.86 -10.52 -5.12
N LEU A 118 8.10 -10.60 -5.61
CA LEU A 118 8.40 -10.85 -7.03
C LEU A 118 7.68 -12.07 -7.62
N PRO A 119 7.60 -13.24 -6.93
CA PRO A 119 6.91 -14.41 -7.47
C PRO A 119 5.42 -14.18 -7.77
N TYR A 120 4.82 -13.20 -7.09
CA TYR A 120 3.41 -12.86 -7.16
C TYR A 120 3.14 -11.71 -8.13
N GLN A 121 4.17 -11.13 -8.75
CA GLN A 121 4.02 -9.95 -9.62
C GLN A 121 3.75 -10.34 -11.09
N THR A 122 2.86 -11.30 -11.33
CA THR A 122 2.51 -11.72 -12.70
C THR A 122 1.00 -11.71 -12.90
N ARG A 123 0.54 -11.17 -14.02
CA ARG A 123 -0.91 -11.10 -14.33
C ARG A 123 -1.60 -12.48 -14.33
N HIS A 124 -0.85 -13.57 -14.42
CA HIS A 124 -1.36 -14.94 -14.49
C HIS A 124 -1.10 -15.77 -13.23
N TYR A 125 -0.65 -15.16 -12.13
CA TYR A 125 -0.24 -15.90 -10.92
C TYR A 125 -1.35 -16.79 -10.32
N GLN A 126 -2.61 -16.34 -10.30
CA GLN A 126 -3.76 -17.11 -9.77
C GLN A 126 -4.67 -17.68 -10.86
N ARG A 127 -4.12 -18.01 -12.04
CA ARG A 127 -4.88 -18.78 -13.04
C ARG A 127 -5.12 -20.22 -12.60
#